data_AF-A0A7W2TKW6-F1
#
_entry.id   AF-A0A7W2TKW6-F1
#
_cell.length_a   1.000
_cell.length_b   1.000
_cell.length_c   1.000
_cell.angle_alpha   90.00
_cell.angle_beta   90.00
_cell.angle_gamma   90.00
#
_symmetry.space_group_name_H-M   'P 1'
#
loop_
_entity.id
_entity.type
_entity.pdbx_description
1 polymer ?
#
loop_
_entity_poly.entity_id
_entity_poly.type
_entity_poly.pdbx_seq_one_letter_code
_entity_poly.pdbx_strand_id
1 'polypeptide(L)' 'MKAHELLLIFKRRLEMQLDGSTNPPINVKEYTELVVNELNGIDPNEELEIDVSKHNEVKIIVLSTGEIIIKRVNYT' A
#
# COMPACT_ATOMS: atom_id res chain seq x y z
N MET A 1 7.54 5.07 -9.08
CA MET A 1 7.37 5.93 -7.88
C MET A 1 8.40 5.49 -6.86
N LYS A 2 8.97 6.37 -6.02
CA LYS A 2 9.91 5.93 -4.97
C LYS A 2 9.16 5.31 -3.80
N ALA A 3 9.75 4.29 -3.15
CA ALA A 3 9.14 3.63 -2.00
C ALA A 3 8.81 4.61 -0.86
N HIS A 4 9.68 5.59 -0.63
CA HIS A 4 9.44 6.66 0.33
C HIS A 4 8.17 7.47 0.03
N GLU A 5 7.92 7.81 -1.23
CA GLU A 5 6.75 8.59 -1.64
C GLU A 5 5.46 7.81 -1.36
N LEU A 6 5.45 6.51 -1.69
CA LEU A 6 4.32 5.64 -1.43
C LEU A 6 4.07 5.46 0.07
N LEU A 7 5.15 5.29 0.85
CA LEU A 7 5.09 5.16 2.31
C LEU A 7 4.45 6.39 2.95
N LEU A 8 4.83 7.60 2.52
CA LEU A 8 4.25 8.84 3.03
C LEU A 8 2.74 8.93 2.74
N ILE A 9 2.32 8.54 1.53
CA ILE A 9 0.90 8.51 1.16
C ILE A 9 0.12 7.57 2.08
N PHE A 10 0.64 6.35 2.29
CA PHE A 10 -0.04 5.34 3.10
C PHE A 10 -0.01 5.67 4.61
N LYS A 11 1.08 6.24 5.14
CA LYS A 11 1.12 6.77 6.51
C LYS A 11 0.07 7.84 6.72
N ARG A 12 -0.05 8.78 5.79
CA ARG A 12 -1.07 9.83 5.88
C ARG A 12 -2.48 9.27 5.84
N ARG A 13 -2.75 8.28 4.98
CA ARG A 13 -4.04 7.59 4.94
C ARG A 13 -4.33 6.87 6.25
N LEU A 14 -3.35 6.19 6.84
CA LEU A 14 -3.52 5.50 8.12
C LEU A 14 -3.84 6.48 9.25
N GLU A 15 -3.12 7.61 9.34
CA GLU A 15 -3.41 8.68 10.29
C GLU A 15 -4.87 9.13 10.20
N MET A 16 -5.35 9.41 8.98
CA MET A 16 -6.73 9.83 8.72
C MET A 16 -7.78 8.75 9.04
N GLN A 17 -7.39 7.48 9.10
CA GLN A 17 -8.29 6.38 9.48
C GLN A 17 -8.33 6.18 11.00
N LEU A 18 -7.20 6.44 11.67
CA LEU A 18 -7.05 6.35 13.12
C LEU A 18 -7.67 7.54 13.83
N ASP A 19 -7.56 8.74 13.25
CA ASP A 19 -8.15 9.98 13.80
C ASP A 19 -9.66 10.11 13.51
N GLY A 20 -10.20 9.24 12.65
CA GLY A 20 -11.62 9.21 12.28
C GLY A 20 -12.02 10.20 11.17
N SER A 21 -11.08 10.94 10.58
CA SER A 21 -11.32 11.83 9.42
C SER A 21 -11.84 11.06 8.21
N THR A 22 -11.46 9.79 8.10
CA THR A 22 -12.00 8.84 7.13
C THR A 22 -12.49 7.59 7.85
N ASN A 23 -13.57 7.00 7.35
CA ASN A 23 -14.13 5.78 7.91
C ASN A 23 -14.28 4.69 6.85
N PRO A 24 -13.17 4.18 6.28
CA PRO A 24 -13.26 3.08 5.34
C PRO A 24 -13.61 1.78 6.07
N PRO A 25 -14.08 0.76 5.33
CA PRO A 25 -14.31 -0.57 5.87
C PRO A 25 -13.07 -1.17 6.54
N ILE A 26 -13.27 -2.10 7.49
CA ILE A 26 -12.20 -2.66 8.32
C ILE A 26 -11.07 -3.31 7.49
N ASN A 27 -11.42 -4.02 6.41
CA ASN A 27 -10.45 -4.64 5.50
C ASN A 27 -9.54 -3.61 4.82
N VAL A 28 -10.02 -2.39 4.56
CA VAL A 28 -9.24 -1.29 3.99
C VAL A 28 -8.30 -0.70 5.05
N LYS A 29 -8.71 -0.64 6.32
CA LYS A 29 -7.84 -0.21 7.43
C LYS A 29 -6.68 -1.19 7.61
N GLU A 30 -6.99 -2.48 7.73
CA GLU A 30 -6.01 -3.56 7.83
C GLU A 30 -5.04 -3.57 6.63
N TYR A 31 -5.55 -3.31 5.43
CA TYR A 31 -4.72 -3.18 4.23
C TYR A 31 -3.77 -1.98 4.31
N THR A 32 -4.27 -0.83 4.76
CA THR A 32 -3.46 0.38 4.88
C THR A 32 -2.31 0.17 5.88
N GLU A 33 -2.59 -0.45 7.03
CA GLU A 33 -1.56 -0.82 8.02
C GLU A 33 -0.52 -1.78 7.46
N LEU A 34 -0.95 -2.83 6.75
CA LEU A 34 -0.05 -3.80 6.15
C LEU A 34 0.89 -3.14 5.14
N VAL A 35 0.37 -2.32 4.23
CA VAL A 35 1.20 -1.63 3.23
C VAL A 35 2.21 -0.71 3.88
N VAL A 36 1.84 0.02 4.94
CA VAL A 36 2.79 0.84 5.71
C VAL A 36 3.92 -0.01 6.30
N ASN A 37 3.58 -1.18 6.88
CA ASN A 37 4.57 -2.06 7.49
C ASN A 37 5.55 -2.64 6.47
N GLU A 38 5.05 -3.13 5.33
CA GLU A 38 5.88 -3.68 4.26
C GLU A 38 6.80 -2.58 3.66
N LEU A 39 6.26 -1.39 3.39
CA LEU A 39 7.04 -0.26 2.85
C LEU A 39 8.10 0.28 3.82
N ASN A 40 7.92 0.14 5.13
CA ASN A 40 8.96 0.51 6.10
C ASN A 40 10.19 -0.41 6.01
N GLY A 41 10.06 -1.63 5.45
CA GLY A 41 11.15 -2.58 5.28
C GLY A 41 11.94 -2.41 3.97
N ILE A 42 11.46 -1.54 3.06
CA ILE A 42 12.02 -1.34 1.72
C ILE A 42 13.00 -0.15 1.71
N ASP A 43 14.02 -0.19 0.84
CA ASP A 43 14.91 0.97 0.66
C ASP A 43 14.07 2.18 0.17
N PRO A 44 14.12 3.33 0.86
CA PRO A 44 13.33 4.51 0.49
C PRO A 44 13.57 5.01 -0.96
N ASN A 45 14.74 4.73 -1.54
CA ASN A 45 15.10 5.13 -2.90
C ASN A 45 14.75 4.10 -3.98
N GLU A 46 14.25 2.93 -3.56
CA GLU A 46 13.83 1.88 -4.47
C GLU A 46 12.65 2.35 -5.34
N GLU A 47 12.71 2.00 -6.63
CA GLU A 47 11.64 2.28 -7.56
C GLU A 47 10.59 1.19 -7.50
N LEU A 48 9.35 1.62 -7.30
CA LEU A 48 8.18 0.77 -7.29
C LEU A 48 7.41 0.95 -8.59
N GLU A 49 7.05 -0.19 -9.18
CA GLU A 49 6.07 -0.29 -10.25
C GLU A 49 4.69 -0.66 -9.65
N ILE A 50 3.62 -0.17 -10.28
CA ILE A 50 2.22 -0.39 -9.87
C ILE A 50 1.42 -0.84 -11.12
N ASP A 51 1.45 -2.15 -11.40
CA ASP A 51 0.51 -2.91 -12.25
C ASP A 51 -0.90 -3.14 -11.66
N VAL A 52 -1.87 -2.35 -12.13
CA VAL A 52 -3.29 -2.54 -11.82
C VAL A 52 -3.93 -3.45 -12.86
N SER A 53 -4.21 -4.71 -12.48
CA SER A 53 -4.88 -5.65 -13.39
C SER A 53 -6.38 -5.38 -13.54
N LYS A 54 -6.98 -5.82 -14.66
CA LYS A 54 -8.34 -5.50 -15.14
C LYS A 54 -9.52 -5.85 -14.20
N HIS A 55 -9.28 -6.40 -13.01
CA HIS A 55 -10.32 -6.84 -12.07
C HIS A 55 -10.37 -6.03 -10.76
N ASN A 56 -9.89 -4.78 -10.74
CA ASN A 56 -9.73 -3.97 -9.52
C ASN A 56 -8.83 -4.64 -8.46
N GLU A 57 -8.01 -5.59 -8.90
CA GLU A 57 -6.98 -6.21 -8.08
C GLU A 57 -5.71 -5.34 -8.20
N VAL A 58 -5.44 -4.57 -7.15
CA VAL A 58 -4.14 -3.91 -6.98
C VAL A 58 -3.15 -5.00 -6.56
N LYS A 59 -2.16 -5.26 -7.41
CA LYS A 59 -1.32 -6.45 -7.30
C LYS A 59 0.14 -6.12 -7.05
N ILE A 60 0.49 -5.05 -6.32
CA ILE A 60 1.86 -4.52 -6.50
C ILE A 60 2.51 -3.87 -5.30
N ILE A 61 3.72 -4.37 -5.02
CA ILE A 61 4.98 -3.63 -5.14
C ILE A 61 5.98 -4.60 -5.80
N VAL A 62 6.53 -4.29 -6.98
CA VAL A 62 7.68 -5.02 -7.57
C VAL A 62 8.94 -4.24 -7.20
N LEU A 63 9.77 -4.83 -6.37
CA LEU A 63 11.10 -4.32 -6.03
C LEU A 63 12.06 -4.60 -7.20
N SER A 64 13.15 -3.83 -7.29
CA SER A 64 14.27 -4.12 -8.19
C SER A 64 14.94 -5.48 -7.90
N THR A 65 14.66 -6.04 -6.71
CA THR A 65 15.01 -7.39 -6.28
C THR A 65 14.09 -8.48 -6.85
N GLY A 66 12.96 -8.12 -7.46
CA GLY A 66 11.93 -9.05 -7.95
C GLY A 66 10.95 -9.54 -6.88
N GLU A 67 11.01 -9.05 -5.64
CA GLU A 67 10.01 -9.35 -4.62
C GLU A 67 8.68 -8.66 -4.93
N ILE A 68 7.59 -9.42 -4.79
CA ILE A 68 6.23 -8.96 -5.07
C ILE A 68 5.43 -8.92 -3.78
N ILE A 69 5.05 -7.73 -3.32
CA ILE A 69 4.03 -7.58 -2.27
C ILE A 69 2.66 -7.61 -2.95
N ILE A 70 2.02 -8.78 -2.96
CA ILE A 70 0.67 -8.96 -3.48
C ILE A 70 -0.32 -8.90 -2.31
N LYS A 71 -1.34 -8.03 -2.37
CA LYS A 71 -2.56 -8.30 -1.60
C LYS A 71 -3.85 -7.79 -2.22
N ARG A 72 -4.80 -8.72 -2.31
CA ARG A 72 -6.17 -8.58 -2.82
C ARG A 72 -7.00 -7.66 -1.93
N VAL A 73 -7.58 -6.61 -2.51
CA VAL A 73 -8.68 -5.86 -1.88
C VAL A 73 -9.98 -6.29 -2.57
N ASN A 74 -10.78 -7.13 -1.92
CA ASN A 74 -12.14 -7.40 -2.37
C ASN A 74 -13.03 -6.23 -1.91
N TYR A 75 -13.52 -5.45 -2.87
CA TYR A 75 -14.68 -4.59 -2.65
C TYR A 75 -15.93 -5.48 -2.81
N THR A 76 -16.40 -6.06 -1.70
CA THR A 76 -17.78 -6.58 -1.59
C THR A 76 -18.69 -5.53 -1.02
#